data_AF-A0A7J7D4J9-F1
#
_entry.id   AF-A0A7J7D4J9-F1
#
_cell.length_a   1.000
_cell.length_b   1.000
_cell.length_c   1.000
_cell.angle_alpha   90.00
_cell.angle_beta   90.00
_cell.angle_gamma   90.00
#
_symmetry.space_group_name_H-M   'P 1'
#
loop_
_entity.id
_entity.type
_entity.pdbx_description
1 polymer ?
#
loop_
_entity_poly.entity_id
_entity_poly.type
_entity_poly.pdbx_seq_one_letter_code
_entity_poly.pdbx_strand_id
1 'polypeptide(L)'
;MELSFTQGRWNYEQWGGFDPITSNNAKPPGVELWAVFDLPQEQIDAAWKNLTHTLSGLFCASINFLESSASYSAPEWSFPPASGSLRYGTLPREAVCTENLTPWLKLLPCRDKDGLSALMHRPSIYKGFYHSQRLRLTSIASNLEGWGSGIVLEQTLTVVLQPNDQKNMLYSSKPNLQPSWSMSSIFFQKSERKMYACQV
;
A
#
# COMPACT_ATOMS: atom_id res chain seq x y z
N MET A 1 3.20 -8.45 9.66
CA MET A 1 1.99 -8.44 8.79
C MET A 1 2.20 -7.48 7.64
N GLU A 2 1.47 -7.65 6.55
CA GLU A 2 1.41 -6.71 5.44
C GLU A 2 0.00 -6.65 4.87
N LEU A 3 -0.45 -5.42 4.58
CA LEU A 3 -1.74 -5.10 3.99
C LEU A 3 -1.48 -4.26 2.74
N SER A 4 -2.17 -4.54 1.64
CA SER A 4 -2.18 -3.68 0.48
C SER A 4 -3.60 -3.43 -0.05
N PHE A 5 -3.81 -2.22 -0.57
CA PHE A 5 -4.96 -1.88 -1.40
C PHE A 5 -4.46 -1.45 -2.76
N THR A 6 -4.94 -2.10 -3.81
CA THR A 6 -4.44 -1.88 -5.16
C THR A 6 -5.57 -1.70 -6.16
N GLN A 7 -5.45 -0.67 -7.01
CA GLN A 7 -6.26 -0.52 -8.21
C GLN A 7 -5.40 -0.66 -9.46
N GLY A 8 -5.92 -1.40 -10.44
CA GLY A 8 -5.22 -1.67 -11.69
C GLY A 8 -4.39 -2.96 -11.62
N ARG A 9 -3.85 -3.35 -12.77
CA ARG A 9 -2.98 -4.52 -12.91
C ARG A 9 -1.59 -4.05 -13.28
N TRP A 10 -0.58 -4.57 -12.59
CA TRP A 10 0.81 -4.30 -12.95
C TRP A 10 1.12 -4.84 -14.35
N ASN A 11 1.58 -3.96 -15.25
CA ASN A 11 2.02 -4.35 -16.59
C ASN A 11 3.52 -4.67 -16.58
N TYR A 12 3.83 -5.96 -16.46
CA TYR A 12 5.20 -6.46 -16.38
C TYR A 12 6.05 -6.18 -17.63
N GLU A 13 5.42 -6.05 -18.80
CA GLU A 13 6.12 -5.76 -20.05
C GLU A 13 6.52 -4.28 -20.16
N GLN A 14 5.68 -3.38 -19.64
CA GLN A 14 5.88 -1.92 -19.76
C GLN A 14 6.58 -1.30 -18.55
N TRP A 15 6.34 -1.83 -17.35
CA TRP A 15 6.79 -1.22 -16.09
C TRP A 15 7.87 -2.04 -15.38
N GLY A 16 8.31 -3.15 -15.99
CA GLY A 16 9.28 -4.07 -15.40
C GLY A 16 8.65 -5.01 -14.38
N GLY A 17 9.49 -5.82 -13.73
CA GLY A 17 9.00 -6.88 -12.84
C GLY A 17 10.04 -7.88 -12.39
N PHE A 18 11.18 -7.87 -13.06
CA PHE A 18 12.31 -8.74 -12.74
C PHE A 18 13.31 -8.07 -11.79
N ASP A 19 13.20 -6.75 -11.57
CA ASP A 19 13.98 -6.10 -10.53
C ASP A 19 13.30 -6.26 -9.15
N PRO A 20 14.08 -6.41 -8.06
CA PRO A 20 13.52 -6.67 -6.74
C PRO A 20 12.56 -5.59 -6.20
N ILE A 21 12.71 -4.35 -6.68
CA ILE A 21 11.92 -3.22 -6.20
C ILE A 21 10.52 -3.30 -6.82
N THR A 22 10.42 -3.47 -8.14
CA THR A 22 9.13 -3.62 -8.82
C THR A 22 8.44 -4.91 -8.43
N SER A 23 9.17 -6.03 -8.30
CA SER A 23 8.58 -7.32 -7.93
C SER A 23 7.95 -7.31 -6.54
N ASN A 24 8.58 -6.63 -5.55
CA ASN A 24 8.05 -6.54 -4.19
C ASN A 24 6.90 -5.53 -4.08
N ASN A 25 6.91 -4.49 -4.92
CA ASN A 25 5.94 -3.40 -4.89
C ASN A 25 4.71 -3.65 -5.77
N ALA A 26 4.79 -4.57 -6.73
CA ALA A 26 3.66 -5.00 -7.54
C ALA A 26 2.73 -5.89 -6.68
N LYS A 27 1.56 -5.33 -6.34
CA LYS A 27 0.51 -6.00 -5.56
C LYS A 27 -0.69 -6.37 -6.43
N PRO A 28 -1.43 -7.45 -6.09
CA PRO A 28 -2.63 -7.84 -6.80
C PRO A 28 -3.76 -6.82 -6.59
N PRO A 29 -4.73 -6.71 -7.53
CA PRO A 29 -5.86 -5.80 -7.39
C PRO A 29 -6.77 -6.17 -6.22
N GLY A 30 -7.42 -5.16 -5.64
CA GLY A 30 -8.27 -5.30 -4.46
C GLY A 30 -7.45 -5.20 -3.17
N VAL A 31 -7.84 -5.97 -2.16
CA VAL A 31 -7.11 -6.07 -0.89
C VAL A 31 -6.32 -7.37 -0.83
N GLU A 32 -5.07 -7.29 -0.38
CA GLU A 32 -4.27 -8.44 0.03
C GLU A 32 -3.79 -8.21 1.47
N LEU A 33 -3.98 -9.21 2.32
CA LEU A 33 -3.56 -9.19 3.73
C LEU A 33 -2.87 -10.50 4.06
N TRP A 34 -1.68 -10.41 4.66
CA TRP A 34 -1.04 -11.57 5.27
C TRP A 34 -0.38 -11.22 6.60
N ALA A 35 -0.42 -12.17 7.53
CA ALA A 35 0.16 -12.02 8.85
C ALA A 35 0.73 -13.35 9.32
N VAL A 36 1.95 -13.28 9.86
CA VAL A 36 2.58 -14.37 10.60
C VAL A 36 2.42 -14.04 12.07
N PHE A 37 1.85 -14.97 12.83
CA PHE A 37 1.57 -14.79 14.26
C PHE A 37 2.60 -15.53 15.11
N ASP A 38 3.10 -14.87 16.14
CA ASP A 38 3.91 -15.50 17.18
C ASP A 38 3.02 -15.82 18.40
N LEU A 39 2.09 -16.77 18.21
CA LEU A 39 1.08 -17.17 19.18
C LEU A 39 0.85 -18.69 19.12
N PRO A 40 0.35 -19.32 20.19
CA PRO A 40 -0.11 -20.71 20.14
C PRO A 40 -1.19 -20.90 19.06
N GLN A 41 -1.13 -22.01 18.29
CA GLN A 41 -2.01 -22.25 17.14
C GLN A 41 -3.51 -22.07 17.43
N GLU A 42 -3.95 -22.49 18.63
CA GLU A 42 -5.33 -22.38 19.12
C GLU A 42 -5.84 -20.93 19.19
N GLN A 43 -4.94 -19.95 19.33
CA GLN A 43 -5.27 -18.53 19.45
C GLN A 43 -5.17 -17.77 18.13
N ILE A 44 -4.56 -18.36 17.10
CA ILE A 44 -4.23 -17.66 15.85
C ILE A 44 -5.50 -17.23 15.11
N ASP A 45 -6.54 -18.07 15.07
CA ASP A 45 -7.79 -17.73 14.39
C ASP A 45 -8.54 -16.60 15.09
N ALA A 46 -8.52 -16.56 16.42
CA ALA A 46 -9.06 -15.46 17.19
C ALA A 46 -8.27 -14.16 16.97
N ALA A 47 -6.94 -14.23 16.93
CA ALA A 47 -6.08 -13.09 16.63
C ALA A 47 -6.28 -12.57 15.19
N TRP A 48 -6.44 -13.47 14.22
CA TRP A 48 -6.75 -13.14 12.83
C TRP A 48 -8.09 -12.45 12.68
N LYS A 49 -9.13 -12.96 13.35
CA LYS A 49 -10.44 -12.29 13.44
C LYS A 49 -10.31 -10.87 13.99
N ASN A 50 -9.62 -10.70 15.11
CA ASN A 50 -9.43 -9.37 15.70
C ASN A 50 -8.67 -8.43 14.76
N LEU A 51 -7.65 -8.94 14.07
CA LEU A 51 -6.86 -8.18 13.11
C LEU A 51 -7.72 -7.70 11.93
N THR A 52 -8.46 -8.60 11.28
CA THR A 52 -9.28 -8.27 10.11
C THR A 52 -10.38 -7.26 10.44
N HIS A 53 -11.04 -7.41 11.60
CA HIS A 53 -12.03 -6.44 12.09
C HIS A 53 -11.41 -5.07 12.41
N THR A 54 -10.27 -5.05 13.09
CA THR A 54 -9.56 -3.80 13.42
C THR A 54 -9.15 -3.04 12.17
N LEU A 55 -8.57 -3.74 11.18
CA LEU A 55 -8.18 -3.14 9.91
C LEU A 55 -9.37 -2.65 9.09
N SER A 56 -10.51 -3.35 9.16
CA SER A 56 -11.76 -2.92 8.52
C SER A 56 -12.23 -1.57 9.07
N GLY A 57 -12.21 -1.42 10.40
CA GLY A 57 -12.55 -0.16 11.06
C GLY A 57 -11.57 0.97 10.71
N LEU A 58 -10.27 0.68 10.73
CA LEU A 58 -9.22 1.67 10.44
C LEU A 58 -9.26 2.18 9.00
N PHE A 59 -9.44 1.28 8.03
CA PHE A 59 -9.40 1.61 6.61
C PHE A 59 -10.77 1.83 5.97
N CYS A 60 -11.85 1.64 6.73
CA CYS A 60 -13.24 1.66 6.25
C CYS A 60 -13.42 0.74 5.02
N ALA A 61 -12.96 -0.50 5.14
CA ALA A 61 -12.93 -1.48 4.07
C ALA A 61 -13.46 -2.83 4.57
N SER A 62 -13.85 -3.71 3.64
CA SER A 62 -14.53 -4.98 3.94
C SER A 62 -13.58 -6.11 4.37
N ILE A 63 -12.45 -5.79 5.01
CA ILE A 63 -11.38 -6.74 5.35
C ILE A 63 -11.88 -7.85 6.29
N ASN A 64 -12.92 -7.57 7.09
CA ASN A 64 -13.57 -8.47 8.02
C ASN A 64 -14.16 -9.71 7.32
N PHE A 65 -14.44 -9.66 6.02
CA PHE A 65 -14.84 -10.84 5.26
C PHE A 65 -13.74 -11.90 5.18
N LEU A 66 -12.48 -11.54 5.46
CA LEU A 66 -11.38 -12.49 5.59
C LEU A 66 -11.40 -13.26 6.92
N GLU A 67 -12.32 -13.01 7.84
CA GLU A 67 -12.43 -13.75 9.12
C GLU A 67 -12.71 -15.25 8.91
N SER A 68 -13.52 -15.59 7.92
CA SER A 68 -13.96 -16.98 7.70
C SER A 68 -12.80 -17.85 7.21
N SER A 69 -12.71 -19.08 7.71
CA SER A 69 -11.71 -20.07 7.25
C SER A 69 -11.83 -20.43 5.78
N ALA A 70 -13.00 -20.19 5.16
CA ALA A 70 -13.18 -20.32 3.72
C ALA A 70 -12.61 -19.14 2.90
N SER A 71 -12.21 -18.05 3.57
CA SER A 71 -11.81 -16.77 2.96
C SER A 71 -10.32 -16.46 3.12
N TYR A 72 -9.58 -17.27 3.89
CA TYR A 72 -8.14 -17.20 4.02
C TYR A 72 -7.48 -18.58 3.84
N SER A 73 -6.19 -18.58 3.52
CA SER A 73 -5.32 -19.75 3.50
C SER A 73 -4.45 -19.78 4.76
N ALA A 74 -4.40 -20.93 5.41
CA ALA A 74 -3.51 -21.21 6.55
C ALA A 74 -2.62 -22.41 6.23
N PRO A 75 -1.55 -22.20 5.44
CA PRO A 75 -0.68 -23.29 5.05
C PRO A 75 0.22 -23.74 6.22
N GLU A 76 0.33 -25.05 6.43
CA GLU A 76 1.32 -25.64 7.33
C GLU A 76 2.75 -25.35 6.84
N TRP A 77 2.93 -25.31 5.51
CA TRP A 77 4.23 -25.11 4.86
C TRP A 77 4.21 -23.81 4.05
N SER A 78 5.15 -22.91 4.33
CA SER A 78 5.30 -21.63 3.64
C SER A 78 6.77 -21.23 3.53
N PHE A 79 7.06 -20.23 2.69
CA PHE A 79 8.38 -19.64 2.55
C PHE A 79 8.27 -18.13 2.84
N PRO A 80 8.87 -17.62 3.95
CA PRO A 80 9.63 -18.36 4.97
C PRO A 80 8.76 -19.33 5.79
N PRO A 81 9.34 -20.38 6.42
CA PRO A 81 8.59 -21.36 7.20
C PRO A 81 7.79 -20.70 8.33
N ALA A 82 6.48 -20.95 8.34
CA ALA A 82 5.57 -20.39 9.34
C ALA A 82 4.75 -21.45 10.11
N SER A 83 4.96 -22.75 9.93
CA SER A 83 4.34 -23.85 10.73
C SER A 83 2.87 -23.61 11.14
N GLY A 84 2.01 -23.27 10.16
CA GLY A 84 0.57 -23.03 10.40
C GLY A 84 0.23 -21.67 11.05
N SER A 85 1.21 -20.82 11.34
CA SER A 85 1.02 -19.49 11.92
C SER A 85 0.78 -18.37 10.90
N LEU A 86 0.93 -18.68 9.61
CA LEU A 86 0.60 -17.75 8.53
C LEU A 86 -0.91 -17.76 8.27
N ARG A 87 -1.47 -16.56 8.14
CA ARG A 87 -2.78 -16.32 7.55
C ARG A 87 -2.61 -15.44 6.33
N TYR A 88 -3.15 -15.87 5.19
CA TYR A 88 -3.11 -15.16 3.92
C TYR A 88 -4.53 -15.03 3.37
N GLY A 89 -4.98 -13.82 3.04
CA GLY A 89 -6.31 -13.58 2.51
C GLY A 89 -6.31 -12.45 1.48
N THR A 90 -7.22 -12.55 0.51
CA THR A 90 -7.39 -11.54 -0.54
C THR A 90 -8.87 -11.24 -0.79
N LEU A 91 -9.18 -9.99 -1.09
CA LEU A 91 -10.49 -9.53 -1.57
C LEU A 91 -10.32 -8.88 -2.94
N PRO A 92 -10.27 -9.65 -4.05
CA PRO A 92 -9.98 -9.11 -5.38
C PRO A 92 -11.04 -8.15 -5.92
N ARG A 93 -12.25 -8.20 -5.35
CA ARG A 93 -13.39 -7.34 -5.72
C ARG A 93 -13.58 -6.15 -4.78
N GLU A 94 -12.72 -5.99 -3.78
CA GLU A 94 -12.79 -4.81 -2.91
C GLU A 94 -12.46 -3.57 -3.75
N ALA A 95 -13.38 -2.62 -3.79
CA ALA A 95 -13.17 -1.36 -4.48
C ALA A 95 -12.16 -0.52 -3.70
N VAL A 96 -11.10 -0.07 -4.38
CA VAL A 96 -10.11 0.84 -3.79
C VAL A 96 -10.51 2.27 -4.12
N CYS A 97 -10.98 2.99 -3.10
CA CYS A 97 -11.54 4.33 -3.19
C CYS A 97 -10.53 5.38 -2.70
N THR A 98 -10.71 6.63 -3.12
CA THR A 98 -9.83 7.77 -2.74
C THR A 98 -9.73 7.99 -1.23
N GLU A 99 -10.75 7.53 -0.51
CA GLU A 99 -10.94 7.57 0.92
C GLU A 99 -9.99 6.62 1.64
N ASN A 100 -9.56 5.50 1.01
CA ASN A 100 -8.63 4.54 1.62
C ASN A 100 -7.21 5.12 1.78
N LEU A 101 -6.85 6.16 1.01
CA LEU A 101 -5.56 6.85 1.17
C LEU A 101 -5.52 7.72 2.44
N THR A 102 -6.66 8.23 2.89
CA THR A 102 -6.74 9.08 4.07
C THR A 102 -6.27 8.39 5.37
N PRO A 103 -6.73 7.18 5.74
CA PRO A 103 -6.21 6.48 6.91
C PRO A 103 -4.74 6.08 6.75
N TRP A 104 -4.27 5.77 5.54
CA TRP A 104 -2.85 5.53 5.28
C TRP A 104 -2.00 6.78 5.56
N LEU A 105 -2.42 7.94 5.05
CA LEU A 105 -1.75 9.21 5.31
C LEU A 105 -1.79 9.59 6.80
N LYS A 106 -2.88 9.29 7.52
CA LYS A 106 -3.01 9.58 8.95
C LYS A 106 -1.94 8.91 9.83
N LEU A 107 -1.31 7.83 9.34
CA LEU A 107 -0.22 7.15 10.04
C LEU A 107 1.13 7.89 9.92
N LEU A 108 1.25 8.83 8.97
CA LEU A 108 2.43 9.67 8.83
C LEU A 108 2.39 10.84 9.84
N PRO A 109 3.54 11.27 10.39
CA PRO A 109 3.60 12.36 11.37
C PRO A 109 2.92 13.65 10.90
N CYS A 110 3.12 14.01 9.63
CA CYS A 110 2.56 15.22 9.01
C CYS A 110 1.28 15.00 8.20
N ARG A 111 0.74 13.77 8.17
CA ARG A 111 -0.37 13.41 7.27
C ARG A 111 -0.09 13.81 5.82
N ASP A 112 -0.97 14.58 5.18
CA ASP A 112 -0.81 15.18 3.85
C ASP A 112 -0.44 16.67 3.89
N LYS A 113 0.07 17.18 5.03
CA LYS A 113 0.31 18.61 5.23
C LYS A 113 1.73 19.06 4.86
N ASP A 114 2.72 18.18 5.00
CA ASP A 114 4.12 18.48 4.74
C ASP A 114 4.90 17.22 4.33
N GLY A 115 6.12 17.39 3.82
CA GLY A 115 6.97 16.31 3.34
C GLY A 115 6.54 15.72 2.00
N LEU A 116 6.98 14.48 1.72
CA LEU A 116 6.64 13.77 0.48
C LEU A 116 5.13 13.52 0.33
N SER A 117 4.42 13.39 1.44
CA SER A 117 2.98 13.15 1.44
C SER A 117 2.16 14.38 1.03
N ALA A 118 2.72 15.59 1.10
CA ALA A 118 2.06 16.78 0.55
C ALA A 118 1.81 16.63 -0.96
N LEU A 119 2.74 15.96 -1.68
CA LEU A 119 2.65 15.69 -3.12
C LEU A 119 1.61 14.61 -3.46
N MET A 120 1.06 13.89 -2.49
CA MET A 120 0.12 12.78 -2.73
C MET A 120 -1.29 13.29 -3.05
N HIS A 121 -1.46 13.92 -4.20
CA HIS A 121 -2.74 14.42 -4.69
C HIS A 121 -3.67 13.26 -5.10
N ARG A 122 -4.71 13.01 -4.29
CA ARG A 122 -5.67 11.89 -4.44
C ARG A 122 -6.21 11.75 -5.88
N PRO A 123 -6.78 12.77 -6.54
CA PRO A 123 -7.29 12.63 -7.89
C PRO A 123 -6.24 12.20 -8.93
N SER A 124 -4.97 12.58 -8.78
CA SER A 124 -3.92 12.19 -9.73
C SER A 124 -3.53 10.74 -9.56
N ILE A 125 -3.39 10.28 -8.32
CA ILE A 125 -3.07 8.88 -7.98
C ILE A 125 -4.16 7.94 -8.49
N TYR A 126 -5.43 8.25 -8.21
CA TYR A 126 -6.57 7.37 -8.53
C TYR A 126 -7.03 7.45 -9.99
N LYS A 127 -6.49 8.40 -10.77
CA LYS A 127 -6.62 8.43 -12.24
C LYS A 127 -5.47 7.73 -12.96
N GLY A 128 -4.44 7.29 -12.24
CA GLY A 128 -3.32 6.57 -12.81
C GLY A 128 -3.72 5.22 -13.40
N PHE A 129 -2.82 4.63 -14.19
CA PHE A 129 -2.99 3.28 -14.71
C PHE A 129 -2.89 2.21 -13.61
N TYR A 130 -2.15 2.51 -12.54
CA TYR A 130 -1.96 1.62 -11.40
C TYR A 130 -1.69 2.43 -10.15
N HIS A 131 -2.26 2.02 -9.02
CA HIS A 131 -1.78 2.46 -7.73
C HIS A 131 -1.90 1.33 -6.69
N SER A 132 -0.95 1.27 -5.76
CA SER A 132 -0.99 0.39 -4.61
C SER A 132 -0.50 1.11 -3.37
N GLN A 133 -1.32 1.12 -2.33
CA GLN A 133 -0.92 1.54 -0.98
C GLN A 133 -0.66 0.30 -0.14
N ARG A 134 0.58 0.16 0.34
CA ARG A 134 1.06 -0.96 1.13
C ARG A 134 1.47 -0.49 2.52
N LEU A 135 1.20 -1.32 3.50
CA LEU A 135 1.51 -1.13 4.90
C LEU A 135 2.07 -2.43 5.46
N ARG A 136 3.29 -2.41 5.96
CA ARG A 136 3.98 -3.56 6.51
C ARG A 136 4.42 -3.26 7.94
N LEU A 137 4.00 -4.10 8.88
CA LEU A 137 4.44 -4.04 10.27
C LEU A 137 5.37 -5.21 10.54
N THR A 138 6.54 -4.88 11.09
CA THR A 138 7.57 -5.83 11.51
C THR A 138 7.95 -5.56 12.96
N SER A 139 8.00 -6.62 13.77
CA SER A 139 8.53 -6.53 15.13
C SER A 139 10.05 -6.67 15.07
N ILE A 140 10.77 -5.76 15.73
CA ILE A 140 12.21 -5.84 15.92
C ILE A 140 12.44 -6.28 17.36
N ALA A 141 13.04 -7.45 17.52
CA ALA A 141 13.51 -7.92 18.82
C ALA A 141 14.69 -7.04 19.28
N SER A 142 14.81 -6.82 20.59
CA SER A 142 15.91 -6.08 21.18
C SER A 142 17.25 -6.73 20.83
N ASN A 143 18.08 -6.05 20.03
CA ASN A 143 19.47 -6.43 19.83
C ASN A 143 20.33 -5.80 20.94
N LEU A 144 21.50 -6.40 21.20
CA LEU A 144 22.50 -5.98 22.20
C LEU A 144 23.01 -4.53 22.06
N GLU A 145 22.63 -3.80 21.00
CA GLU A 145 23.05 -2.43 20.70
C GLU A 145 22.12 -1.33 21.28
N GLY A 146 21.37 -1.65 22.33
CA GLY A 146 20.66 -0.64 23.15
C GLY A 146 19.36 -0.08 22.56
N TRP A 147 18.89 -0.62 21.42
CA TRP A 147 17.55 -0.34 20.93
C TRP A 147 16.56 -1.29 21.62
N GLY A 148 15.58 -0.72 22.32
CA GLY A 148 14.49 -1.49 22.90
C GLY A 148 13.70 -2.24 21.82
N SER A 149 13.03 -3.33 22.20
CA SER A 149 12.08 -4.01 21.32
C SER A 149 11.08 -3.01 20.75
N GLY A 150 10.82 -3.05 19.44
CA GLY A 150 10.00 -2.04 18.77
C GLY A 150 9.22 -2.59 17.59
N ILE A 151 8.24 -1.81 17.13
CA ILE A 151 7.48 -2.10 15.92
C ILE A 151 7.91 -1.11 14.85
N VAL A 152 8.33 -1.62 13.70
CA VAL A 152 8.60 -0.80 12.51
C VAL A 152 7.39 -0.88 11.59
N LEU A 153 6.85 0.30 11.28
CA LEU A 153 5.82 0.52 10.30
C LEU A 153 6.46 1.02 9.00
N GLU A 154 6.43 0.19 7.96
CA GLU A 154 6.83 0.54 6.61
C GLU A 154 5.59 0.85 5.77
N GLN A 155 5.58 2.03 5.16
CA GLN A 155 4.50 2.50 4.30
C GLN A 155 5.06 2.68 2.89
N THR A 156 4.41 2.07 1.88
CA THR A 156 4.82 2.21 0.47
C THR A 156 3.63 2.60 -0.40
N LEU A 157 3.83 3.60 -1.25
CA LEU A 157 2.86 4.01 -2.26
C LEU A 157 3.50 3.81 -3.63
N THR A 158 2.95 2.89 -4.41
CA THR A 158 3.38 2.61 -5.79
C THR A 158 2.36 3.22 -6.73
N VAL A 159 2.77 4.01 -7.71
CA VAL A 159 1.87 4.64 -8.68
C VAL A 159 2.43 4.58 -10.08
N VAL A 160 1.55 4.36 -11.05
CA VAL A 160 1.81 4.58 -12.48
C VAL A 160 0.80 5.59 -12.95
N LEU A 161 1.27 6.82 -13.21
CA LEU A 161 0.40 7.95 -13.50
C LEU A 161 0.10 8.04 -15.00
N GLN A 162 -1.08 8.57 -15.32
CA GLN A 162 -1.44 8.90 -16.70
C GLN A 162 -0.95 10.33 -17.02
N PRO A 163 -0.14 10.52 -18.07
CA PRO A 163 0.23 11.86 -18.52
C PRO A 163 -0.99 12.64 -19.01
N ASN A 164 -1.10 13.93 -18.64
CA ASN A 164 -2.28 14.74 -18.93
C ASN A 164 -2.43 15.12 -20.43
N ASP A 165 -1.40 14.87 -21.24
CA ASP A 165 -1.33 15.31 -22.64
C ASP A 165 -2.29 14.58 -23.59
N GLN A 166 -2.94 13.49 -23.15
CA GLN A 166 -3.88 12.76 -23.99
C GLN A 166 -5.22 13.47 -24.22
N LYS A 167 -5.61 14.46 -23.39
CA LYS A 167 -6.90 15.16 -23.60
C LYS A 167 -6.86 16.21 -24.72
N ASN A 168 -5.69 16.71 -25.10
CA ASN A 168 -5.56 17.71 -26.17
C ASN A 168 -5.20 17.11 -27.54
N MET A 169 -4.98 15.79 -27.62
CA MET A 169 -4.59 15.13 -28.88
C MET A 169 -5.73 14.92 -29.89
N LEU A 170 -6.99 15.12 -29.51
CA LEU A 170 -8.11 15.06 -30.48
C LEU A 170 -8.18 16.30 -31.40
N TYR A 171 -7.38 17.34 -31.16
CA TYR A 171 -7.42 18.60 -31.93
C TYR A 171 -6.05 19.17 -32.36
N SER A 172 -4.93 18.49 -32.11
CA SER A 172 -3.62 19.03 -32.47
C SER A 172 -2.74 18.01 -33.22
N SER A 173 -2.50 18.30 -34.49
CA SER A 173 -1.57 17.64 -35.40
C SER A 173 -0.11 17.98 -35.07
N LYS A 174 0.33 17.79 -33.82
CA LYS A 174 1.75 17.90 -33.44
C LYS A 174 2.28 16.58 -32.89
N PRO A 175 3.43 16.09 -33.38
CA PRO A 175 3.99 14.83 -32.93
C PRO A 175 4.54 15.01 -31.51
N ASN A 176 4.11 14.13 -30.60
CA ASN A 176 4.77 13.77 -29.34
C ASN A 176 5.45 14.93 -28.58
N LEU A 177 4.66 15.77 -27.93
CA LEU A 177 5.15 16.49 -26.75
C LEU A 177 5.46 15.44 -25.68
N GLN A 178 6.75 15.26 -25.39
CA GLN A 178 7.18 14.46 -24.24
C GLN A 178 6.52 15.06 -22.99
N PRO A 179 5.81 14.26 -22.18
CA PRO A 179 5.19 14.78 -20.97
C PRO A 179 6.27 15.34 -20.05
N SER A 180 6.00 16.48 -19.41
CA SER A 180 6.95 17.04 -18.46
C SER A 180 7.05 16.14 -17.23
N TRP A 181 8.23 15.57 -16.99
CA TRP A 181 8.53 14.73 -15.83
C TRP A 181 8.87 15.53 -14.56
N SER A 182 8.55 16.82 -14.51
CA SER A 182 8.77 17.61 -13.31
C SER A 182 7.83 17.16 -12.19
N MET A 183 8.30 17.16 -10.94
CA MET A 183 7.50 16.80 -9.76
C MET A 183 6.16 17.57 -9.72
N SER A 184 6.20 18.85 -10.12
CA SER A 184 5.03 19.71 -10.22
C SER A 184 4.05 19.31 -11.31
N SER A 185 4.53 18.77 -12.44
CA SER A 185 3.67 18.28 -13.52
C SER A 185 3.05 16.92 -13.18
N ILE A 186 3.78 16.08 -12.46
CA ILE A 186 3.37 14.73 -12.07
C ILE A 186 2.33 14.78 -10.95
N PHE A 187 2.59 15.59 -9.93
CA PHE A 187 1.77 15.67 -8.71
C PHE A 187 0.87 16.91 -8.65
N PHE A 188 0.87 17.74 -9.69
CA PHE A 188 0.07 18.97 -9.82
C PHE A 188 0.24 19.94 -8.63
N GLN A 189 1.40 19.91 -7.99
CA GLN A 189 1.69 20.70 -6.80
C GLN A 189 3.14 21.20 -6.83
N LYS A 190 3.33 22.49 -6.56
CA LYS A 190 4.66 23.10 -6.51
C LYS A 190 5.25 22.85 -5.12
N SER A 191 6.37 22.13 -5.07
CA SER A 191 7.16 21.96 -3.84
C SER A 191 7.87 23.30 -3.53
N GLU A 192 7.16 24.23 -2.90
CA GLU A 192 7.72 25.51 -2.43
C GLU A 192 7.87 25.55 -0.90
N ARG A 193 7.53 24.47 -0.20
CA ARG A 193 7.61 24.41 1.26
C ARG A 193 8.89 23.71 1.70
N LYS A 194 9.66 24.38 2.55
CA LYS A 194 10.73 23.73 3.34
C LYS A 194 10.06 22.60 4.14
N MET A 195 10.64 21.39 4.15
CA MET A 195 10.16 20.30 5.00
C MET A 195 10.35 20.73 6.46
N TYR A 196 9.27 21.00 7.18
CA TYR A 196 9.31 21.27 8.61
C TYR A 196 9.02 19.99 9.38
N ALA A 197 9.56 19.87 10.60
CA ALA A 197 9.11 18.85 11.52
C ALA A 197 7.71 19.22 12.01
N CYS A 198 6.69 18.43 11.67
CA CYS A 198 5.36 18.61 12.27
C CYS A 198 5.42 18.18 13.74
N GLN A 199 5.05 19.08 14.64
CA GLN A 199 4.76 18.70 16.03
C GLN A 199 3.49 17.84 16.04
N VAL A 200 3.58 16.70 16.72
CA VAL A 200 2.46 15.76 16.95
C VAL A 200 1.47 16.36 17.95
#